data_AF-A0A448VQL7-F1
#
_entry.id   AF-A0A448VQL7-F1
#
_cell.length_a   1.000
_cell.length_b   1.000
_cell.length_c   1.000
_cell.angle_alpha   90.00
_cell.angle_beta   90.00
_cell.angle_gamma   90.00
#
_symmetry.space_group_name_H-M   'P 1'
#
loop_
_entity.id
_entity.type
_entity.pdbx_description
1 polymer ?
#
loop_
_entity_poly.entity_id
_entity_poly.type
_entity_poly.pdbx_seq_one_letter_code
_entity_poly.pdbx_strand_id
1 'polypeptide(L)'
;MTLAMVLTPLFLGFFIRLPKAYLPAVDRLLTVLVYMILALIGVSLSRVENLGGQIQTIAGAAVLLFVCVIGMNLSVLMWFDRRYPWQTSGGGKKSRVSVAGSIKQMGCVVSGFALGVVLPEFLLPPENLGTYCLMLMVLLVGVQLSSSGVRLRQVLVNKRGVQTSIGIILSSLAGGLLFSALMPGVSWIKGLALASGFGWYSLSGIVMTEAYGPVWGSVALLNDLSREFFALVFIPILMRRYPSAAVGVGGATSMDFTLPVIQSAGGLQVVPLAISFGFIVNVIAPFLMVVFSSLRF
;
A
#
# COMPACT_ATOMS: atom_id res chain seq x y z
N MET A 1 9.24 -16.69 -6.90
CA MET A 1 8.13 -16.69 -5.93
C MET A 1 6.86 -17.27 -6.58
N THR A 2 6.20 -18.27 -5.99
CA THR A 2 4.94 -18.81 -6.54
C THR A 2 3.73 -18.20 -5.83
N LEU A 3 2.59 -18.10 -6.52
CA LEU A 3 1.31 -17.63 -5.95
C LEU A 3 0.96 -18.35 -4.63
N ALA A 4 1.21 -19.65 -4.58
CA ALA A 4 1.04 -20.49 -3.39
C ALA A 4 1.92 -20.01 -2.22
N MET A 5 3.18 -19.66 -2.47
CA MET A 5 4.13 -19.28 -1.41
C MET A 5 3.70 -18.02 -0.63
N VAL A 6 2.98 -17.09 -1.27
CA VAL A 6 2.48 -15.86 -0.62
C VAL A 6 1.07 -16.01 -0.07
N LEU A 7 0.17 -16.69 -0.79
CA LEU A 7 -1.20 -16.86 -0.35
C LEU A 7 -1.34 -17.90 0.77
N THR A 8 -0.54 -18.97 0.77
CA THR A 8 -0.62 -20.01 1.82
C THR A 8 -0.41 -19.45 3.22
N PRO A 9 0.62 -18.62 3.51
CA PRO A 9 0.77 -17.97 4.81
C PRO A 9 -0.44 -17.11 5.19
N LEU A 10 -1.03 -16.37 4.25
CA LEU A 10 -2.22 -15.53 4.49
C LEU A 10 -3.41 -16.39 4.94
N PHE A 11 -3.70 -17.45 4.18
CA PHE A 11 -4.78 -18.39 4.49
C PHE A 11 -4.55 -19.09 5.83
N LEU A 12 -3.34 -19.60 6.08
CA LEU A 12 -3.00 -20.23 7.35
C LEU A 12 -3.15 -19.27 8.53
N GLY A 13 -2.65 -18.04 8.40
CA GLY A 13 -2.81 -17.00 9.40
C GLY A 13 -4.28 -16.70 9.69
N PHE A 14 -5.14 -16.69 8.67
CA PHE A 14 -6.56 -16.47 8.83
C PHE A 14 -7.28 -17.56 9.67
N PHE A 15 -6.79 -18.79 9.68
CA PHE A 15 -7.35 -19.85 10.52
C PHE A 15 -6.87 -19.80 11.98
N ILE A 16 -5.77 -19.12 12.26
CA ILE A 16 -5.24 -18.95 13.62
C ILE A 16 -5.98 -17.80 14.28
N ARG A 17 -6.77 -18.09 15.33
CA ARG A 17 -7.47 -17.08 16.13
C ARG A 17 -6.71 -16.85 17.45
N LEU A 18 -6.14 -15.66 17.60
CA LEU A 18 -5.47 -15.26 18.82
C LEU A 18 -6.44 -14.52 19.77
N PRO A 19 -6.28 -14.69 21.09
CA PRO A 19 -6.93 -13.83 22.06
C PRO A 19 -6.56 -12.36 21.85
N LYS A 20 -7.52 -11.45 22.08
CA LYS A 20 -7.32 -10.00 21.91
C LYS A 20 -6.11 -9.44 22.67
N ALA A 21 -5.70 -10.08 23.77
CA ALA A 21 -4.53 -9.71 24.55
C ALA A 21 -3.21 -9.76 23.76
N TYR A 22 -3.11 -10.61 22.74
CA TYR A 22 -1.89 -10.77 21.93
C TYR A 22 -1.88 -9.89 20.67
N LEU A 23 -2.99 -9.26 20.31
CA LEU A 23 -3.07 -8.38 19.13
C LEU A 23 -2.06 -7.23 19.18
N PRO A 24 -1.83 -6.53 20.33
CA PRO A 24 -0.82 -5.47 20.39
C PRO A 24 0.60 -5.97 20.12
N ALA A 25 0.91 -7.23 20.47
CA ALA A 25 2.20 -7.84 20.19
C ALA A 25 2.34 -8.16 18.69
N VAL A 26 1.28 -8.65 18.05
CA VAL A 26 1.21 -8.86 16.60
C VAL A 26 1.40 -7.53 15.86
N ASP A 27 0.72 -6.46 16.27
CA ASP A 27 0.85 -5.13 15.67
C ASP A 27 2.27 -4.58 15.78
N ARG A 28 2.91 -4.76 16.96
CA ARG A 28 4.31 -4.38 17.17
C ARG A 28 5.24 -5.20 16.27
N LEU A 29 5.02 -6.50 16.14
CA LEU A 29 5.83 -7.37 15.27
C LEU A 29 5.66 -7.02 13.79
N LEU A 30 4.43 -6.74 13.34
CA LEU A 30 4.15 -6.24 11.99
C LEU A 30 4.91 -4.93 11.72
N THR A 31 4.91 -4.01 12.69
CA THR A 31 5.66 -2.75 12.57
C THR A 31 7.17 -2.98 12.45
N VAL A 32 7.74 -3.90 13.24
CA VAL A 32 9.15 -4.29 13.14
C VAL A 32 9.46 -4.91 11.78
N LEU A 33 8.59 -5.81 11.29
CA LEU A 33 8.76 -6.43 9.98
C LEU A 33 8.72 -5.41 8.86
N VAL A 34 7.82 -4.42 8.91
CA VAL A 34 7.78 -3.30 7.97
C VAL A 34 9.13 -2.59 7.90
N TYR A 35 9.71 -2.21 9.05
CA TYR A 35 11.02 -1.56 9.07
C TYR A 35 12.15 -2.47 8.58
N MET A 36 12.15 -3.76 8.96
CA MET A 36 13.14 -4.70 8.42
C MET A 36 13.04 -4.82 6.90
N ILE A 37 11.82 -4.94 6.37
CA ILE A 37 11.55 -5.02 4.93
C ILE A 37 12.06 -3.78 4.20
N LEU A 38 11.76 -2.58 4.71
CA LEU A 38 12.24 -1.32 4.14
C LEU A 38 13.77 -1.24 4.12
N ALA A 39 14.43 -1.66 5.21
CA ALA A 39 15.88 -1.72 5.27
C ALA A 39 16.45 -2.71 4.24
N LEU A 40 15.84 -3.89 4.09
CA LEU A 40 16.25 -4.90 3.13
C LEU A 40 16.10 -4.42 1.68
N ILE A 41 15.00 -3.72 1.35
CA ILE A 41 14.85 -3.09 0.03
C ILE A 41 15.97 -2.07 -0.20
N GLY A 42 16.34 -1.29 0.82
CA GLY A 42 17.49 -0.39 0.76
C GLY A 42 18.80 -1.12 0.45
N VAL A 43 19.07 -2.23 1.14
CA VAL A 43 20.25 -3.08 0.87
C VAL A 43 20.20 -3.69 -0.53
N SER A 44 19.03 -4.16 -1.00
CA SER A 44 18.88 -4.70 -2.35
C SER A 44 19.13 -3.64 -3.43
N LEU A 45 18.77 -2.38 -3.15
CA LEU A 45 19.07 -1.25 -4.03
C LEU A 45 20.57 -0.96 -4.14
N SER A 46 21.36 -1.13 -3.07
CA SER A 46 22.81 -0.89 -3.15
C SER A 46 23.55 -1.87 -4.06
N ARG A 47 22.97 -3.05 -4.29
CA ARG A 47 23.51 -4.09 -5.18
C ARG A 47 23.14 -3.90 -6.65
N VAL A 48 22.29 -2.93 -6.98
CA VAL A 48 21.93 -2.66 -8.37
C VAL A 48 23.10 -1.98 -9.08
N GLU A 49 23.70 -2.68 -10.03
CA GLU A 49 24.74 -2.12 -10.88
C GLU A 49 24.24 -0.87 -11.62
N ASN A 50 25.07 0.18 -11.64
CA ASN A 50 24.76 1.44 -12.31
C ASN A 50 23.47 2.11 -11.82
N LEU A 51 23.19 2.03 -10.51
CA LEU A 51 22.03 2.70 -9.89
C LEU A 51 21.97 4.19 -10.25
N GLY A 52 23.10 4.88 -10.25
CA GLY A 52 23.19 6.31 -10.62
C GLY A 52 22.55 6.63 -11.98
N GLY A 53 22.75 5.76 -12.97
CA GLY A 53 22.12 5.88 -14.29
C GLY A 53 20.65 5.48 -14.32
N GLN A 54 20.19 4.63 -13.38
CA GLN A 54 18.81 4.15 -13.31
C GLN A 54 17.90 4.98 -12.38
N ILE A 55 18.45 5.84 -11.52
CA ILE A 55 17.66 6.69 -10.61
C ILE A 55 16.63 7.52 -11.37
N GLN A 56 17.01 8.13 -12.51
CA GLN A 56 16.08 8.91 -13.32
C GLN A 56 14.94 8.04 -13.87
N THR A 57 15.23 6.81 -14.29
CA THR A 57 14.23 5.85 -14.76
C THR A 57 13.29 5.42 -13.63
N ILE A 58 13.84 5.12 -12.44
CA ILE A 58 13.05 4.75 -11.27
C ILE A 58 12.13 5.90 -10.86
N ALA A 59 12.68 7.10 -10.68
CA ALA A 59 11.91 8.27 -10.30
C ALA A 59 10.87 8.63 -11.37
N GLY A 60 11.24 8.63 -12.65
CA GLY A 60 10.32 8.90 -13.75
C GLY A 60 9.18 7.90 -13.84
N ALA A 61 9.48 6.60 -13.73
CA ALA A 61 8.47 5.54 -13.74
C ALA A 61 7.55 5.63 -12.51
N ALA A 62 8.10 5.91 -11.32
CA ALA A 62 7.31 6.08 -10.10
C ALA A 62 6.37 7.29 -10.18
N VAL A 63 6.86 8.42 -10.69
CA VAL A 63 6.05 9.63 -10.90
C VAL A 63 4.96 9.38 -11.93
N LEU A 64 5.29 8.76 -13.06
CA LEU A 64 4.30 8.45 -14.10
C LEU A 64 3.23 7.50 -13.58
N LEU A 65 3.62 6.42 -12.91
CA LEU A 65 2.70 5.47 -12.27
C LEU A 65 1.80 6.18 -11.27
N PHE A 66 2.38 7.01 -10.40
CA PHE A 66 1.66 7.80 -9.40
C PHE A 66 0.62 8.72 -10.06
N VAL A 67 1.01 9.48 -11.09
CA VAL A 67 0.11 10.40 -11.79
C VAL A 67 -1.03 9.64 -12.47
N CYS A 68 -0.73 8.54 -13.18
CA CYS A 68 -1.75 7.73 -13.83
C CYS A 68 -2.75 7.14 -12.82
N VAL A 69 -2.24 6.57 -11.72
CA VAL A 69 -3.06 5.88 -10.73
C VAL A 69 -3.85 6.86 -9.86
N ILE A 70 -3.22 7.90 -9.30
CA ILE A 70 -3.94 8.93 -8.52
C ILE A 70 -4.90 9.70 -9.40
N GLY A 71 -4.49 10.08 -10.62
CA GLY A 71 -5.34 10.79 -11.56
C GLY A 71 -6.61 10.01 -11.89
N MET A 72 -6.48 8.71 -12.17
CA MET A 72 -7.64 7.85 -12.45
C MET A 72 -8.52 7.67 -11.20
N ASN A 73 -7.92 7.44 -10.03
CA ASN A 73 -8.64 7.30 -8.77
C ASN A 73 -9.46 8.55 -8.42
N LEU A 74 -8.83 9.73 -8.50
CA LEU A 74 -9.52 10.99 -8.24
C LEU A 74 -10.62 11.23 -9.26
N SER A 75 -10.37 10.98 -10.54
CA SER A 75 -11.37 11.18 -11.59
C SER A 75 -12.64 10.35 -11.33
N VAL A 76 -12.48 9.06 -11.05
CA VAL A 76 -13.61 8.14 -10.80
C VAL A 76 -14.33 8.49 -9.49
N LEU A 77 -13.59 8.71 -8.40
CA LEU A 77 -14.22 8.95 -7.10
C LEU A 77 -14.82 10.35 -6.95
N MET A 78 -14.18 11.38 -7.52
CA MET A 78 -14.79 12.71 -7.57
C MET A 78 -16.05 12.69 -8.43
N TRP A 79 -16.05 11.98 -9.55
CA TRP A 79 -17.26 11.79 -10.36
C TRP A 79 -18.36 11.06 -9.57
N PHE A 80 -18.00 10.00 -8.85
CA PHE A 80 -18.90 9.25 -7.99
C PHE A 80 -19.50 10.11 -6.86
N ASP A 81 -18.67 10.91 -6.17
CA ASP A 81 -19.13 11.83 -5.12
C ASP A 81 -20.02 12.95 -5.68
N ARG A 82 -19.78 13.43 -6.91
CA ARG A 82 -20.68 14.38 -7.58
C ARG A 82 -22.03 13.77 -7.90
N ARG A 83 -22.06 12.50 -8.35
CA ARG A 83 -23.28 11.81 -8.75
C ARG A 83 -24.12 11.36 -7.55
N TYR A 84 -23.47 11.00 -6.46
CA TYR A 84 -24.11 10.57 -5.22
C TYR A 84 -23.57 11.41 -4.05
N PRO A 85 -23.97 12.68 -3.94
CA PRO A 85 -23.43 13.58 -2.93
C PRO A 85 -23.70 13.06 -1.54
N TRP A 86 -22.64 13.01 -0.73
CA TRP A 86 -22.71 12.70 0.69
C TRP A 86 -22.01 13.82 1.44
N GLN A 87 -22.76 14.52 2.28
CA GLN A 87 -22.21 15.60 3.11
C GLN A 87 -21.87 15.05 4.49
N THR A 88 -20.63 15.25 4.90
CA THR A 88 -20.15 14.87 6.22
C THR A 88 -20.20 16.11 7.11
N SER A 89 -20.82 16.01 8.28
CA SER A 89 -20.80 17.09 9.28
C SER A 89 -19.45 17.07 10.03
N GLY A 90 -18.37 17.34 9.30
CA GLY A 90 -17.02 17.44 9.83
C GLY A 90 -16.62 18.90 9.99
N GLY A 91 -16.73 19.45 11.20
CA GLY A 91 -16.16 20.75 11.55
C GLY A 91 -14.64 20.67 11.42
N GLY A 92 -14.07 21.41 10.46
CA GLY A 92 -12.65 21.37 10.10
C GLY A 92 -11.71 21.78 11.23
N LYS A 93 -11.48 20.88 12.20
CA LYS A 93 -10.35 21.00 13.11
C LYS A 93 -9.08 20.73 12.31
N LYS A 94 -8.13 21.66 12.36
CA LYS A 94 -6.79 21.48 11.79
C LYS A 94 -6.15 20.27 12.47
N SER A 95 -6.13 19.12 11.79
CA SER A 95 -5.29 18.00 12.21
C SER A 95 -3.83 18.42 12.11
N ARG A 96 -3.04 18.09 13.14
CA ARG A 96 -1.58 18.05 12.99
C ARG A 96 -1.29 16.89 12.05
N VAL A 97 -1.01 17.20 10.79
CA VAL A 97 -0.54 16.23 9.80
C VAL A 97 0.75 15.63 10.34
N SER A 98 0.71 14.39 10.80
CA SER A 98 1.88 13.70 11.33
C SER A 98 2.62 13.02 10.18
N VAL A 99 3.47 13.79 9.51
CA VAL A 99 4.34 13.30 8.41
C VAL A 99 5.53 12.46 8.96
N ALA A 100 5.70 12.44 10.28
CA ALA A 100 6.80 11.76 10.95
C ALA A 100 6.87 10.25 10.64
N GLY A 101 5.73 9.60 10.38
CA GLY A 101 5.67 8.18 9.99
C GLY A 101 6.35 7.92 8.65
N SER A 102 5.90 8.63 7.60
CA SER A 102 6.42 8.50 6.23
C SER A 102 7.90 8.91 6.13
N ILE A 103 8.34 9.92 6.90
CA ILE A 103 9.76 10.31 6.98
C ILE A 103 10.60 9.20 7.60
N LYS A 104 10.14 8.55 8.67
CA LYS A 104 10.84 7.40 9.28
C LYS A 104 10.99 6.25 8.30
N GLN A 105 9.96 5.98 7.50
CA GLN A 105 10.01 4.93 6.48
C GLN A 105 11.06 5.24 5.40
N MET A 106 11.07 6.48 4.88
CA MET A 106 12.09 6.93 3.92
C MET A 106 13.50 6.83 4.52
N GLY A 107 13.67 7.26 5.77
CA GLY A 107 14.94 7.15 6.50
C GLY A 107 15.39 5.69 6.66
N CYS A 108 14.45 4.76 6.86
CA CYS A 108 14.76 3.34 6.96
C CYS A 108 15.34 2.78 5.66
N VAL A 109 14.74 3.10 4.51
CA VAL A 109 15.27 2.68 3.19
C VAL A 109 16.65 3.27 2.94
N VAL A 110 16.85 4.56 3.23
CA VAL A 110 18.16 5.23 3.09
C VAL A 110 19.21 4.60 4.00
N SER A 111 18.85 4.27 5.24
CA SER A 111 19.76 3.60 6.17
C SER A 111 20.11 2.18 5.70
N GLY A 112 19.15 1.44 5.17
CA GLY A 112 19.37 0.13 4.55
C GLY A 112 20.33 0.22 3.35
N PHE A 113 20.13 1.23 2.49
CA PHE A 113 21.02 1.49 1.37
C PHE A 113 22.45 1.81 1.82
N ALA A 114 22.61 2.70 2.81
CA ALA A 114 23.91 3.05 3.35
C ALA A 114 24.62 1.83 3.97
N LEU A 115 23.90 1.01 4.74
CA LEU A 115 24.42 -0.25 5.26
C LEU A 115 24.84 -1.20 4.13
N GLY A 116 24.04 -1.30 3.08
CA GLY A 116 24.32 -2.12 1.90
C GLY A 116 25.54 -1.67 1.08
N VAL A 117 25.96 -0.40 1.20
CA VAL A 117 27.18 0.13 0.56
C VAL A 117 28.41 -0.05 1.45
N VAL A 118 28.24 0.10 2.77
CA VAL A 118 29.36 0.10 3.74
C VAL A 118 29.76 -1.31 4.16
N LEU A 119 28.81 -2.25 4.26
CA LEU A 119 29.07 -3.60 4.74
C LEU A 119 29.70 -4.48 3.64
N PRO A 120 30.73 -5.28 3.96
CA PRO A 120 31.23 -6.33 3.08
C PRO A 120 30.14 -7.34 2.73
N GLU A 121 30.18 -7.94 1.54
CA GLU A 121 29.16 -8.88 1.06
C GLU A 121 28.86 -10.03 2.03
N PHE A 122 29.87 -10.52 2.77
CA PHE A 122 29.72 -11.59 3.75
C PHE A 122 28.88 -11.21 4.99
N LEU A 123 28.84 -9.92 5.34
CA LEU A 123 28.04 -9.40 6.46
C LEU A 123 26.65 -8.94 6.03
N LEU A 124 26.36 -8.93 4.73
CA LEU A 124 25.06 -8.53 4.24
C LEU A 124 24.02 -9.63 4.53
N PRO A 125 22.77 -9.24 4.81
CA PRO A 125 21.70 -10.20 5.02
C PRO A 125 21.52 -11.11 3.78
N PRO A 126 21.15 -12.38 3.99
CA PRO A 126 20.84 -13.30 2.91
C PRO A 126 19.74 -12.74 2.00
N GLU A 127 19.82 -13.01 0.70
CA GLU A 127 18.83 -12.53 -0.27
C GLU A 127 17.40 -13.01 0.05
N ASN A 128 17.28 -14.23 0.58
CA ASN A 128 15.99 -14.83 0.94
C ASN A 128 15.37 -14.24 2.21
N LEU A 129 16.09 -13.43 3.00
CA LEU A 129 15.60 -12.87 4.25
C LEU A 129 14.37 -11.97 4.02
N GLY A 130 14.36 -11.22 2.90
CA GLY A 130 13.22 -10.39 2.50
C GLY A 130 11.97 -11.25 2.27
N THR A 131 12.10 -12.35 1.54
CA THR A 131 11.00 -13.30 1.30
C THR A 131 10.49 -13.92 2.60
N TYR A 132 11.36 -14.31 3.55
CA TYR A 132 10.92 -14.84 4.85
C TYR A 132 10.20 -13.80 5.71
N CYS A 133 10.71 -12.56 5.76
CA CYS A 133 10.05 -11.45 6.43
C CYS A 133 8.67 -11.18 5.83
N LEU A 134 8.56 -11.24 4.51
CA LEU A 134 7.29 -11.08 3.79
C LEU A 134 6.31 -12.21 4.13
N MET A 135 6.74 -13.47 4.07
CA MET A 135 5.88 -14.62 4.42
C MET A 135 5.37 -14.52 5.85
N LEU A 136 6.22 -14.14 6.80
CA LEU A 136 5.83 -13.90 8.18
C LEU A 136 4.87 -12.72 8.31
N MET A 137 5.13 -11.60 7.61
CA MET A 137 4.27 -10.42 7.61
C MET A 137 2.87 -10.78 7.10
N VAL A 138 2.78 -11.46 5.96
CA VAL A 138 1.51 -11.88 5.35
C VAL A 138 0.76 -12.89 6.23
N LEU A 139 1.48 -13.78 6.92
CA LEU A 139 0.89 -14.67 7.92
C LEU A 139 0.28 -13.86 9.07
N LEU A 140 1.04 -12.92 9.66
CA LEU A 140 0.57 -12.10 10.78
C LEU A 140 -0.59 -11.20 10.38
N VAL A 141 -0.61 -10.69 9.15
CA VAL A 141 -1.79 -10.00 8.57
C VAL A 141 -2.99 -10.94 8.58
N GLY A 142 -2.85 -12.19 8.12
CA GLY A 142 -3.92 -13.19 8.17
C GLY A 142 -4.46 -13.39 9.59
N VAL A 143 -3.56 -13.51 10.57
CA VAL A 143 -3.90 -13.63 12.01
C VAL A 143 -4.62 -12.38 12.52
N GLN A 144 -4.14 -11.20 12.16
CA GLN A 144 -4.76 -9.93 12.55
C GLN A 144 -6.18 -9.83 11.97
N LEU A 145 -6.37 -10.20 10.70
CA LEU A 145 -7.68 -10.20 10.04
C LEU A 145 -8.67 -11.16 10.73
N SER A 146 -8.25 -12.36 11.11
CA SER A 146 -9.12 -13.34 11.80
C SER A 146 -9.46 -12.93 13.23
N SER A 147 -8.51 -12.30 13.92
CA SER A 147 -8.55 -12.03 15.36
C SER A 147 -9.08 -10.62 15.68
N SER A 148 -9.10 -9.72 14.70
CA SER A 148 -9.64 -8.36 14.83
C SER A 148 -11.11 -8.31 15.25
N GLY A 149 -11.86 -9.42 15.12
CA GLY A 149 -13.25 -9.52 15.57
C GLY A 149 -14.23 -8.64 14.79
N VAL A 150 -13.73 -7.91 13.79
CA VAL A 150 -14.53 -7.17 12.82
C VAL A 150 -15.22 -8.22 11.97
N ARG A 151 -16.53 -8.43 12.20
CA ARG A 151 -17.28 -9.40 11.39
C ARG A 151 -17.22 -8.88 9.95
N LEU A 152 -16.78 -9.70 8.98
CA LEU A 152 -16.80 -9.36 7.55
C LEU A 152 -18.14 -8.73 7.14
N ARG A 153 -19.23 -9.23 7.73
CA ARG A 153 -20.59 -8.70 7.57
C ARG A 153 -20.72 -7.22 7.97
N GLN A 154 -20.09 -6.76 9.05
CA GLN A 154 -20.13 -5.35 9.49
C GLN A 154 -19.36 -4.41 8.55
N VAL A 155 -18.25 -4.88 7.97
CA VAL A 155 -17.47 -4.14 6.96
C VAL A 155 -18.27 -4.00 5.67
N LEU A 156 -18.88 -5.09 5.22
CA LEU A 156 -19.65 -5.16 3.97
C LEU A 156 -21.03 -4.48 4.09
N VAL A 157 -21.50 -4.18 5.29
CA VAL A 157 -22.75 -3.42 5.52
C VAL A 157 -22.62 -1.96 5.09
N ASN A 158 -21.41 -1.38 5.14
CA ASN A 158 -21.21 -0.02 4.66
C ASN A 158 -21.17 0.00 3.11
N LYS A 159 -22.35 0.20 2.50
CA LYS A 159 -22.52 0.26 1.04
C LYS A 159 -21.56 1.25 0.39
N ARG A 160 -21.33 2.42 1.02
CA ARG A 160 -20.48 3.47 0.47
C ARG A 160 -18.99 3.08 0.53
N GLY A 161 -18.56 2.39 1.59
CA GLY A 161 -17.21 1.82 1.69
C GLY A 161 -16.94 0.77 0.62
N VAL A 162 -17.90 -0.14 0.39
CA VAL A 162 -17.82 -1.14 -0.69
C VAL A 162 -17.75 -0.48 -2.07
N GLN A 163 -18.62 0.49 -2.35
CA GLN A 163 -18.61 1.23 -3.63
C GLN A 163 -17.28 1.98 -3.85
N THR A 164 -16.76 2.62 -2.81
CA THR A 164 -15.46 3.32 -2.86
C THR A 164 -14.32 2.32 -3.12
N SER A 165 -14.40 1.12 -2.55
CA SER A 165 -13.41 0.05 -2.76
C SER A 165 -13.39 -0.43 -4.20
N ILE A 166 -14.57 -0.76 -4.75
CA ILE A 166 -14.70 -1.17 -6.15
C ILE A 166 -14.20 -0.06 -7.08
N GLY A 167 -14.58 1.20 -6.79
CA GLY A 167 -14.11 2.36 -7.50
C GLY A 167 -12.58 2.41 -7.57
N ILE A 168 -11.91 2.42 -6.41
CA ILE A 168 -10.43 2.48 -6.30
C ILE A 168 -9.74 1.31 -6.98
N ILE A 169 -10.26 0.10 -6.80
CA ILE A 169 -9.66 -1.10 -7.41
C ILE A 169 -9.68 -0.96 -8.92
N LEU A 170 -10.86 -0.71 -9.50
CA LEU A 170 -11.00 -0.60 -10.97
C LEU A 170 -10.23 0.60 -11.52
N SER A 171 -10.28 1.75 -10.86
CA SER A 171 -9.56 2.95 -11.30
C SER A 171 -8.04 2.82 -11.16
N SER A 172 -7.55 2.16 -10.12
CA SER A 172 -6.10 1.93 -9.97
C SER A 172 -5.61 0.94 -11.01
N LEU A 173 -6.35 -0.15 -11.28
CA LEU A 173 -6.01 -1.09 -12.35
C LEU A 173 -6.01 -0.40 -13.73
N ALA A 174 -7.02 0.43 -14.01
CA ALA A 174 -7.04 1.24 -15.22
C ALA A 174 -5.86 2.23 -15.29
N GLY A 175 -5.46 2.81 -14.15
CA GLY A 175 -4.25 3.64 -14.04
C GLY A 175 -2.96 2.85 -14.30
N GLY A 176 -2.88 1.60 -13.85
CA GLY A 176 -1.78 0.68 -14.16
C GLY A 176 -1.69 0.32 -15.64
N LEU A 177 -2.84 0.09 -16.28
CA LEU A 177 -2.91 -0.12 -17.73
C LEU A 177 -2.46 1.13 -18.49
N LEU A 178 -2.96 2.30 -18.10
CA LEU A 178 -2.55 3.58 -18.67
C LEU A 178 -1.04 3.79 -18.52
N PHE A 179 -0.48 3.50 -17.35
CA PHE A 179 0.96 3.54 -17.12
C PHE A 179 1.72 2.62 -18.09
N SER A 180 1.30 1.36 -18.24
CA SER A 180 1.95 0.44 -19.18
C SER A 180 1.80 0.86 -20.65
N ALA A 181 0.71 1.54 -21.01
CA ALA A 181 0.53 2.09 -22.36
C ALA A 181 1.48 3.26 -22.65
N LEU A 182 1.78 4.07 -21.63
CA LEU A 182 2.63 5.26 -21.74
C LEU A 182 4.13 4.96 -21.56
N MET A 183 4.47 3.84 -20.91
CA MET A 183 5.85 3.46 -20.62
C MET A 183 6.32 2.33 -21.56
N PRO A 184 7.20 2.61 -22.54
CA PRO A 184 7.69 1.59 -23.46
C PRO A 184 8.37 0.43 -22.72
N GLY A 185 8.09 -0.81 -23.15
CA GLY A 185 8.70 -2.01 -22.58
C GLY A 185 8.08 -2.52 -21.28
N VAL A 186 7.00 -1.89 -20.80
CA VAL A 186 6.20 -2.39 -19.66
C VAL A 186 5.01 -3.18 -20.17
N SER A 187 4.93 -4.46 -19.82
CA SER A 187 3.76 -5.27 -20.14
C SER A 187 2.53 -4.81 -19.34
N TRP A 188 1.33 -5.00 -19.90
CA TRP A 188 0.06 -4.68 -19.24
C TRP A 188 -0.05 -5.30 -17.84
N ILE A 189 0.42 -6.54 -17.71
CA ILE A 189 0.38 -7.29 -16.45
C ILE A 189 1.32 -6.68 -15.42
N LYS A 190 2.52 -6.25 -15.82
CA LYS A 190 3.43 -5.53 -14.93
C LYS A 190 2.79 -4.22 -14.45
N GLY A 191 2.10 -3.48 -15.34
CA GLY A 191 1.34 -2.29 -14.97
C GLY A 191 0.22 -2.58 -13.95
N LEU A 192 -0.55 -3.64 -14.15
CA LEU A 192 -1.59 -4.08 -13.20
C LEU A 192 -1.00 -4.49 -11.85
N ALA A 193 0.10 -5.24 -11.85
CA ALA A 193 0.80 -5.68 -10.65
C ALA A 193 1.29 -4.47 -9.81
N LEU A 194 1.94 -3.50 -10.47
CA LEU A 194 2.43 -2.28 -9.84
C LEU A 194 1.31 -1.40 -9.26
N ALA A 195 0.14 -1.35 -9.90
CA ALA A 195 -0.99 -0.56 -9.43
C ALA A 195 -1.83 -1.22 -8.33
N SER A 196 -1.65 -2.52 -8.10
CA SER A 196 -2.43 -3.34 -7.14
C SER A 196 -1.98 -3.22 -5.69
N GLY A 197 -0.91 -2.47 -5.40
CA GLY A 197 -0.44 -2.22 -4.04
C GLY A 197 -1.37 -1.34 -3.22
N PHE A 198 -2.15 -0.47 -3.88
CA PHE A 198 -3.08 0.47 -3.26
C PHE A 198 -2.51 1.27 -2.08
N GLY A 199 -1.20 1.57 -2.06
CA GLY A 199 -0.55 2.28 -0.95
C GLY A 199 0.15 1.37 0.08
N TRP A 200 0.14 0.04 -0.09
CA TRP A 200 0.84 -0.88 0.81
C TRP A 200 2.31 -1.08 0.42
N TYR A 201 3.11 -0.04 0.65
CA TYR A 201 4.51 0.05 0.21
C TYR A 201 5.40 -1.13 0.64
N SER A 202 5.20 -1.70 1.85
CA SER A 202 6.04 -2.80 2.36
C SER A 202 5.81 -4.10 1.60
N LEU A 203 4.54 -4.40 1.29
CA LEU A 203 4.16 -5.61 0.57
C LEU A 203 4.46 -5.45 -0.93
N SER A 204 4.09 -4.31 -1.52
CA SER A 204 4.32 -4.05 -2.94
C SER A 204 5.80 -4.00 -3.28
N GLY A 205 6.63 -3.36 -2.43
CA GLY A 205 8.08 -3.27 -2.64
C GLY A 205 8.76 -4.64 -2.77
N ILE A 206 8.48 -5.58 -1.85
CA ILE A 206 9.08 -6.92 -1.92
C ILE A 206 8.47 -7.74 -3.06
N VAL A 207 7.15 -7.79 -3.18
CA VAL A 207 6.51 -8.64 -4.21
C VAL A 207 6.99 -8.23 -5.61
N MET A 208 7.14 -6.93 -5.86
CA MET A 208 7.65 -6.43 -7.15
C MET A 208 9.16 -6.60 -7.28
N THR A 209 9.93 -6.55 -6.19
CA THR A 209 11.37 -6.89 -6.21
C THR A 209 11.58 -8.36 -6.60
N GLU A 210 10.82 -9.27 -5.99
CA GLU A 210 10.89 -10.72 -6.25
C GLU A 210 10.38 -11.09 -7.66
N ALA A 211 9.37 -10.38 -8.16
CA ALA A 211 8.77 -10.66 -9.46
C ALA A 211 9.51 -10.02 -10.63
N TYR A 212 9.99 -8.78 -10.46
CA TYR A 212 10.47 -7.94 -11.56
C TYR A 212 11.84 -7.29 -11.28
N GLY A 213 12.44 -7.55 -10.11
CA GLY A 213 13.76 -7.05 -9.72
C GLY A 213 13.71 -5.76 -8.88
N PRO A 214 14.84 -5.39 -8.22
CA PRO A 214 14.89 -4.30 -7.23
C PRO A 214 14.49 -2.93 -7.77
N VAL A 215 14.72 -2.68 -9.06
CA VAL A 215 14.33 -1.45 -9.76
C VAL A 215 12.82 -1.25 -9.71
N TRP A 216 12.05 -2.27 -10.10
CA TRP A 216 10.58 -2.22 -10.12
C TRP A 216 9.98 -2.30 -8.72
N GLY A 217 10.63 -3.02 -7.79
CA GLY A 217 10.34 -2.93 -6.36
C GLY A 217 10.41 -1.52 -5.81
N SER A 218 11.45 -0.77 -6.22
CA SER A 218 11.64 0.62 -5.82
C SER A 218 10.62 1.55 -6.43
N VAL A 219 10.25 1.34 -7.70
CA VAL A 219 9.15 2.07 -8.36
C VAL A 219 7.84 1.88 -7.59
N ALA A 220 7.50 0.64 -7.21
CA ALA A 220 6.30 0.34 -6.44
C ALA A 220 6.31 1.01 -5.06
N LEU A 221 7.43 0.89 -4.33
CA LEU A 221 7.62 1.54 -3.03
C LEU A 221 7.46 3.05 -3.12
N LEU A 222 8.15 3.71 -4.06
CA LEU A 222 8.09 5.16 -4.23
C LEU A 222 6.69 5.63 -4.63
N ASN A 223 5.99 4.89 -5.49
CA ASN A 223 4.60 5.18 -5.86
C ASN A 223 3.67 5.12 -4.63
N ASP A 224 3.75 4.06 -3.83
CA ASP A 224 2.89 3.87 -2.66
C ASP A 224 3.20 4.87 -1.54
N LEU A 225 4.49 5.17 -1.32
CA LEU A 225 4.93 6.20 -0.38
C LEU A 225 4.46 7.59 -0.83
N SER A 226 4.63 7.93 -2.12
CA SER A 226 4.14 9.20 -2.69
C SER A 226 2.62 9.34 -2.55
N ARG A 227 1.89 8.23 -2.73
CA ARG A 227 0.44 8.17 -2.46
C ARG A 227 0.12 8.46 -1.00
N GLU A 228 0.86 7.90 -0.03
CA GLU A 228 0.64 8.19 1.39
C GLU A 228 0.86 9.68 1.71
N PHE A 229 1.98 10.25 1.25
CA PHE A 229 2.26 11.69 1.41
C PHE A 229 1.16 12.55 0.78
N PHE A 230 0.75 12.21 -0.45
CA PHE A 230 -0.35 12.89 -1.12
C PHE A 230 -1.65 12.80 -0.31
N ALA A 231 -2.00 11.62 0.20
CA ALA A 231 -3.20 11.43 1.00
C ALA A 231 -3.18 12.30 2.26
N LEU A 232 -2.09 12.29 3.04
CA LEU A 232 -1.98 13.08 4.27
C LEU A 232 -2.16 14.59 4.03
N VAL A 233 -1.67 15.10 2.90
CA VAL A 233 -1.78 16.51 2.53
C VAL A 233 -3.17 16.85 1.97
N PHE A 234 -3.71 16.00 1.10
CA PHE A 234 -4.90 16.33 0.31
C PHE A 234 -6.21 15.81 0.91
N ILE A 235 -6.20 14.85 1.85
CA ILE A 235 -7.41 14.39 2.56
C ILE A 235 -8.21 15.57 3.14
N PRO A 236 -7.61 16.51 3.91
CA PRO A 236 -8.37 17.63 4.50
C PRO A 236 -9.04 18.53 3.45
N ILE A 237 -8.43 18.65 2.27
CA ILE A 237 -8.92 19.49 1.17
C ILE A 237 -10.07 18.75 0.45
N LEU A 238 -9.85 17.48 0.11
CA LEU A 238 -10.80 16.64 -0.61
C LEU A 238 -12.06 16.37 0.23
N MET A 239 -11.91 16.17 1.53
CA MET A 239 -12.99 15.75 2.43
C MET A 239 -14.20 16.70 2.42
N ARG A 240 -13.99 17.99 2.14
CA ARG A 240 -15.05 19.00 2.11
C ARG A 240 -16.04 18.80 0.96
N ARG A 241 -15.60 18.26 -0.17
CA ARG A 241 -16.40 18.13 -1.40
C ARG A 241 -16.55 16.69 -1.87
N TYR A 242 -15.54 15.86 -1.62
CA TYR A 242 -15.43 14.51 -2.13
C TYR A 242 -14.96 13.55 -1.01
N PRO A 243 -15.85 13.17 -0.07
CA PRO A 243 -15.48 12.30 1.05
C PRO A 243 -15.01 10.91 0.62
N SER A 244 -15.63 10.30 -0.39
CA SER A 244 -15.16 9.00 -0.91
C SER A 244 -13.81 9.17 -1.58
N ALA A 245 -13.57 10.25 -2.35
CA ALA A 245 -12.25 10.50 -2.94
C ALA A 245 -11.18 10.73 -1.87
N ALA A 246 -11.49 11.46 -0.79
CA ALA A 246 -10.58 11.69 0.31
C ALA A 246 -10.17 10.39 1.00
N VAL A 247 -11.12 9.51 1.30
CA VAL A 247 -10.78 8.19 1.85
C VAL A 247 -10.06 7.32 0.83
N GLY A 248 -10.52 7.32 -0.43
CA GLY A 248 -9.96 6.49 -1.48
C GLY A 248 -8.48 6.74 -1.78
N VAL A 249 -8.02 8.00 -1.72
CA VAL A 249 -6.59 8.32 -1.91
C VAL A 249 -5.69 7.77 -0.81
N GLY A 250 -6.23 7.56 0.41
CA GLY A 250 -5.52 6.87 1.48
C GLY A 250 -5.25 5.40 1.16
N GLY A 251 -6.07 4.76 0.32
CA GLY A 251 -5.88 3.37 -0.08
C GLY A 251 -5.84 2.43 1.13
N ALA A 252 -4.87 1.51 1.15
CA ALA A 252 -4.62 0.57 2.24
C ALA A 252 -4.44 1.29 3.59
N THR A 253 -3.89 2.50 3.59
CA THR A 253 -3.57 3.26 4.81
C THR A 253 -4.78 3.93 5.47
N SER A 254 -5.98 3.74 4.91
CA SER A 254 -7.22 4.43 5.35
C SER A 254 -7.75 3.95 6.69
N MET A 255 -7.40 2.73 7.09
CA MET A 255 -7.82 2.16 8.37
C MET A 255 -6.81 2.46 9.50
N ASP A 256 -5.57 2.81 9.18
CA ASP A 256 -4.47 2.97 10.13
C ASP A 256 -3.85 4.38 10.06
N PHE A 257 -2.87 4.63 9.20
CA PHE A 257 -2.04 5.83 9.21
C PHE A 257 -2.82 7.10 8.83
N THR A 258 -3.71 7.01 7.85
CA THR A 258 -4.51 8.16 7.41
C THR A 258 -5.84 8.28 8.15
N LEU A 259 -6.23 7.28 8.95
CA LEU A 259 -7.49 7.31 9.70
C LEU A 259 -7.62 8.53 10.64
N PRO A 260 -6.60 8.93 11.43
CA PRO A 260 -6.70 10.13 12.26
C PRO A 260 -6.94 11.42 11.45
N VAL A 261 -6.34 11.50 10.25
CA VAL A 261 -6.51 12.65 9.35
C VAL A 261 -7.92 12.64 8.73
N ILE A 262 -8.40 11.48 8.30
CA ILE A 262 -9.77 11.28 7.79
C ILE A 262 -10.79 11.65 8.86
N GLN A 263 -10.62 11.16 10.09
CA GLN A 263 -11.51 11.44 11.21
C GLN A 263 -11.50 12.92 11.60
N SER A 264 -10.33 13.56 11.61
CA SER A 264 -10.24 14.99 11.92
C SER A 264 -10.86 15.87 10.83
N ALA A 265 -10.77 15.45 9.56
CA ALA A 265 -11.29 16.23 8.44
C ALA A 265 -12.80 16.01 8.22
N GLY A 266 -13.28 14.77 8.35
CA GLY A 266 -14.65 14.37 8.00
C GLY A 266 -15.54 14.05 9.21
N GLY A 267 -15.00 14.03 10.42
CA GLY A 267 -15.71 13.64 11.64
C GLY A 267 -15.93 12.12 11.77
N LEU A 268 -16.60 11.72 12.84
CA LEU A 268 -16.83 10.31 13.18
C LEU A 268 -17.70 9.56 12.14
N GLN A 269 -18.50 10.28 11.36
CA GLN A 269 -19.38 9.68 10.36
C GLN A 269 -18.63 9.03 9.19
N VAL A 270 -17.38 9.45 8.93
CA VAL A 270 -16.54 8.92 7.85
C VAL A 270 -15.76 7.68 8.28
N VAL A 271 -15.58 7.48 9.58
CA VAL A 271 -14.80 6.36 10.14
C VAL A 271 -15.32 4.99 9.67
N PRO A 272 -16.63 4.68 9.70
CA PRO A 272 -17.13 3.40 9.20
C PRO A 272 -16.84 3.18 7.72
N LEU A 273 -16.82 4.25 6.91
CA LEU A 273 -16.47 4.18 5.50
C LEU A 273 -14.98 3.89 5.32
N ALA A 274 -14.10 4.58 6.06
CA ALA A 274 -12.66 4.37 6.02
C ALA A 274 -12.24 2.97 6.47
N ILE A 275 -12.86 2.46 7.54
CA ILE A 275 -12.65 1.09 8.02
C ILE A 275 -13.17 0.09 6.98
N SER A 276 -14.39 0.28 6.45
CA SER A 276 -14.95 -0.62 5.45
C SER A 276 -14.07 -0.72 4.20
N PHE A 277 -13.70 0.45 3.65
CA PHE A 277 -12.83 0.57 2.50
C PHE A 277 -11.44 -0.01 2.72
N GLY A 278 -10.76 0.42 3.79
CA GLY A 278 -9.42 -0.03 4.11
C GLY A 278 -9.34 -1.53 4.32
N PHE A 279 -10.37 -2.15 4.91
CA PHE A 279 -10.42 -3.60 5.09
C PHE A 279 -10.43 -4.32 3.74
N ILE A 280 -11.34 -3.92 2.85
CA ILE A 280 -11.54 -4.56 1.55
C ILE A 280 -10.26 -4.43 0.71
N VAL A 281 -9.68 -3.24 0.67
CA VAL A 281 -8.44 -2.97 -0.06
C VAL A 281 -7.28 -3.80 0.50
N ASN A 282 -7.09 -3.87 1.83
CA ASN A 282 -6.02 -4.65 2.44
C ASN A 282 -6.16 -6.17 2.18
N VAL A 283 -7.39 -6.70 2.07
CA VAL A 283 -7.59 -8.11 1.72
C VAL A 283 -7.32 -8.37 0.23
N ILE A 284 -7.73 -7.44 -0.64
CA ILE A 284 -7.65 -7.61 -2.10
C ILE A 284 -6.23 -7.32 -2.63
N ALA A 285 -5.49 -6.37 -2.05
CA ALA A 285 -4.16 -5.97 -2.53
C ALA A 285 -3.18 -7.17 -2.66
N PRO A 286 -2.95 -7.97 -1.60
CA PRO A 286 -2.05 -9.12 -1.67
C PRO A 286 -2.46 -10.11 -2.77
N PHE A 287 -3.76 -10.37 -2.90
CA PHE A 287 -4.28 -11.28 -3.91
C PHE A 287 -4.02 -10.77 -5.33
N LEU A 288 -4.39 -9.53 -5.65
CA LEU A 288 -4.21 -8.95 -6.98
C LEU A 288 -2.73 -8.81 -7.34
N MET A 289 -1.90 -8.32 -6.41
CA MET A 289 -0.46 -8.18 -6.65
C MET A 289 0.17 -9.50 -7.04
N VAL A 290 -0.10 -10.57 -6.29
CA VAL A 290 0.54 -11.87 -6.54
C VAL A 290 -0.04 -12.55 -7.78
N VAL A 291 -1.36 -12.42 -8.03
CA VAL A 291 -1.97 -12.92 -9.27
C VAL A 291 -1.29 -12.26 -10.46
N PHE A 292 -1.28 -10.93 -10.55
CA PHE A 292 -0.67 -10.25 -11.70
C PHE A 292 0.85 -10.47 -11.76
N SER A 293 1.56 -10.52 -10.63
CA SER A 293 3.00 -10.78 -10.66
C SER A 293 3.36 -12.21 -11.07
N SER A 294 2.45 -13.16 -10.90
CA SER A 294 2.64 -14.57 -11.28
C SER A 294 2.23 -14.89 -12.72
N LEU A 295 1.33 -14.09 -13.31
CA LEU A 295 0.92 -14.25 -14.70
C LEU A 295 2.06 -13.82 -15.63
N ARG A 296 2.65 -14.78 -16.34
CA ARG A 296 3.62 -14.52 -17.40
C ARG A 296 2.91 -14.71 -18.74
N PHE A 297 2.54 -13.60 -19.37
CA PHE A 297 2.16 -13.55 -20.79
C PHE A 297 3.15 -12.66 -21.53
#